data_AF-A0A3A5MF33-F1
#
_entry.id   AF-A0A3A5MF33-F1
#
_cell.length_a   1.000
_cell.length_b   1.000
_cell.length_c   1.000
_cell.angle_alpha   90.00
_cell.angle_beta   90.00
_cell.angle_gamma   90.00
#
_symmetry.space_group_name_H-M   'P 1'
#
loop_
_entity.id
_entity.type
_entity.pdbx_description
1 polymer ?
#
loop_
_entity_poly.entity_id
_entity_poly.type
_entity_poly.pdbx_seq_one_letter_code
_entity_poly.pdbx_strand_id
1 'polypeptide(L)'
;MSPDIQLNETQRTVAVAPGSGEPAVQVRLVHHYTALPADVWAALTDPAALARWFLPVTGDLQVGGTFQLAGNAGGAVLACVPGRVLRVSYGGPSSVVVARLDPGVNGGTTLTFEHTVPLTMAGSGAGALSVAPAWEMSVVGLGLFLAGDFVEDPVHWEASPGMQRFARLSIDAWAVAVERSETASAIELSAAVAASIAQFAPDTP
;
A
#
# COMPACT_ATOMS: atom_id res chain seq x y z
N MET A 1 21.16 0.65 -14.74
CA MET A 1 20.95 -0.40 -13.72
C MET A 1 19.86 0.12 -12.81
N SER A 2 18.68 -0.50 -12.81
CA SER A 2 17.65 -0.16 -11.83
C SER A 2 18.17 -0.55 -10.45
N PRO A 3 18.04 0.29 -9.41
CA PRO A 3 18.50 -0.05 -8.07
C PRO A 3 17.85 -1.36 -7.61
N ASP A 4 18.64 -2.24 -6.99
CA ASP A 4 18.12 -3.44 -6.35
C ASP A 4 17.28 -3.01 -5.14
N ILE A 5 15.97 -2.98 -5.34
CA ILE A 5 15.01 -2.69 -4.28
C ILE A 5 15.03 -3.88 -3.31
N GLN A 6 15.57 -3.66 -2.10
CA GLN A 6 15.64 -4.70 -1.08
C GLN A 6 14.28 -4.84 -0.35
N LEU A 7 13.86 -6.08 -0.09
CA LEU A 7 12.64 -6.40 0.67
C LEU A 7 12.72 -6.07 2.18
N ASN A 8 13.93 -5.81 2.67
CA ASN A 8 14.33 -6.10 4.05
C ASN A 8 13.83 -5.09 5.08
N GLU A 9 13.33 -3.93 4.63
CA GLU A 9 12.97 -2.81 5.52
C GLU A 9 11.48 -2.78 5.90
N THR A 10 10.66 -3.65 5.29
CA THR A 10 9.20 -3.65 5.49
C THR A 10 8.76 -4.80 6.39
N GLN A 11 8.14 -4.48 7.53
CA GLN A 11 7.41 -5.46 8.33
C GLN A 11 6.01 -5.65 7.76
N ARG A 12 5.58 -6.91 7.60
CA ARG A 12 4.31 -7.29 6.98
C ARG A 12 3.45 -8.05 7.97
N THR A 13 2.17 -7.73 8.05
CA THR A 13 1.22 -8.44 8.90
C THR A 13 -0.12 -8.52 8.21
N VAL A 14 -0.73 -9.71 8.24
CA VAL A 14 -2.10 -9.95 7.84
C VAL A 14 -2.87 -10.40 9.07
N ALA A 15 -4.07 -9.87 9.26
CA ALA A 15 -4.96 -10.29 10.32
C ALA A 15 -6.42 -10.22 9.85
N VAL A 16 -7.28 -11.05 10.43
CA VAL A 16 -8.73 -10.81 10.40
C VAL A 16 -9.11 -10.12 11.70
N ALA A 17 -9.72 -8.94 11.59
CA ALA A 17 -10.12 -8.10 12.71
C ALA A 17 -11.58 -7.66 12.56
N PRO A 18 -12.24 -7.20 13.64
CA PRO A 18 -13.53 -6.53 13.51
C PRO A 18 -13.44 -5.32 12.58
N GLY A 19 -14.28 -5.28 11.53
CA GLY A 19 -14.40 -4.17 10.59
C GLY A 19 -15.64 -3.32 10.86
N SER A 20 -16.03 -2.51 9.86
CA SER A 20 -17.21 -1.65 9.94
C SER A 20 -18.51 -2.44 9.71
N GLY A 21 -18.96 -3.18 10.72
CA GLY A 21 -20.22 -3.94 10.70
C GLY A 21 -20.08 -5.41 10.34
N GLU A 22 -18.91 -5.85 9.88
CA GLU A 22 -18.55 -7.24 9.64
C GLU A 22 -17.04 -7.46 9.86
N PRO A 23 -16.55 -8.70 10.01
CA PRO A 23 -15.12 -8.99 10.02
C PRO A 23 -14.44 -8.47 8.74
N ALA A 24 -13.16 -8.12 8.84
CA ALA A 24 -12.39 -7.59 7.74
C ALA A 24 -10.96 -8.17 7.74
N VAL A 25 -10.40 -8.32 6.54
CA VAL A 25 -8.98 -8.63 6.35
C VAL A 25 -8.21 -7.32 6.40
N GLN A 26 -7.27 -7.23 7.33
CA GLN A 26 -6.35 -6.12 7.45
C GLN A 26 -4.98 -6.52 6.93
N VAL A 27 -4.47 -5.71 6.00
CA VAL A 27 -3.08 -5.70 5.58
C VAL A 27 -2.40 -4.55 6.31
N ARG A 28 -1.30 -4.84 7.02
CA ARG A 28 -0.49 -3.83 7.70
C ARG A 28 0.97 -3.94 7.28
N LEU A 29 1.53 -2.82 6.86
CA LEU A 29 2.95 -2.68 6.55
C LEU A 29 3.59 -1.58 7.39
N VAL A 30 4.81 -1.81 7.86
CA VAL A 30 5.63 -0.79 8.54
C VAL A 30 6.92 -0.62 7.77
N HIS A 31 7.19 0.60 7.36
CA HIS A 31 8.36 0.96 6.56
C HIS A 31 9.06 2.20 7.15
N HIS A 32 10.36 2.29 6.96
CA HIS A 32 11.19 3.36 7.51
C HIS A 32 11.79 4.19 6.39
N TYR A 33 11.57 5.50 6.44
CA TYR A 33 12.18 6.46 5.53
C TYR A 33 13.27 7.25 6.26
N THR A 34 14.35 7.58 5.55
CA THR A 34 15.34 8.54 6.01
C THR A 34 14.84 9.99 5.91
N ALA A 35 13.80 10.24 5.11
CA ALA A 35 13.16 11.53 4.94
C ALA A 35 12.40 11.99 6.20
N LEU A 36 12.30 13.31 6.37
CA LEU A 36 11.65 13.92 7.52
C LEU A 36 10.12 13.71 7.43
N PRO A 37 9.40 13.64 8.58
CA PRO A 37 7.96 13.43 8.59
C PRO A 37 7.17 14.46 7.77
N ALA A 38 7.66 15.70 7.72
CA ALA A 38 7.03 16.76 6.93
C ALA A 38 7.09 16.48 5.41
N ASP A 39 8.20 15.94 4.92
CA ASP A 39 8.38 15.62 3.50
C ASP A 39 7.54 14.42 3.10
N VAL A 40 7.52 13.38 3.95
CA VAL A 40 6.64 12.22 3.76
C VAL A 40 5.18 12.65 3.77
N TRP A 41 4.78 13.53 4.70
CA TRP A 41 3.42 14.04 4.77
C TRP A 41 3.03 14.85 3.53
N ALA A 42 3.90 15.74 3.05
CA ALA A 42 3.67 16.49 1.82
C ALA A 42 3.52 15.55 0.62
N ALA A 43 4.38 14.54 0.50
CA ALA A 43 4.30 13.55 -0.58
C ALA A 43 2.98 12.75 -0.57
N LEU A 44 2.39 12.51 0.60
CA LEU A 44 1.13 11.77 0.76
C LEU A 44 -0.13 12.65 0.60
N THR A 45 -0.03 13.97 0.73
CA THR A 45 -1.22 14.85 0.85
C THR A 45 -1.28 16.00 -0.13
N ASP A 46 -0.15 16.42 -0.72
CA ASP A 46 -0.13 17.41 -1.79
C ASP A 46 -0.50 16.75 -3.13
N PRO A 47 -1.59 17.19 -3.80
CA PRO A 47 -1.98 16.65 -5.10
C PRO A 47 -0.89 16.74 -6.16
N ALA A 48 -0.07 17.81 -6.14
CA ALA A 48 1.02 17.99 -7.08
C ALA A 48 2.17 17.00 -6.82
N ALA A 49 2.41 16.65 -5.56
CA ALA A 49 3.37 15.61 -5.21
C ALA A 49 2.84 14.21 -5.56
N LEU A 50 1.59 13.89 -5.21
CA LEU A 50 0.95 12.62 -5.54
C LEU A 50 0.96 12.33 -7.06
N ALA A 51 0.66 13.34 -7.87
CA ALA A 51 0.68 13.21 -9.33
C ALA A 51 2.08 12.88 -9.91
N ARG A 52 3.14 13.12 -9.14
CA ARG A 52 4.53 12.89 -9.56
C ARG A 52 5.01 11.47 -9.25
N TRP A 53 4.55 10.85 -8.17
CA TRP A 53 5.09 9.53 -7.76
C TRP A 53 4.04 8.43 -7.65
N PHE A 54 2.76 8.79 -7.51
CA PHE A 54 1.65 7.83 -7.36
C PHE A 54 0.66 8.00 -8.51
N LEU A 55 -0.43 8.74 -8.29
CA LEU A 55 -1.46 9.01 -9.29
C LEU A 55 -2.03 10.42 -9.10
N PRO A 56 -2.44 11.11 -10.19
CA PRO A 56 -3.20 12.34 -10.08
C PRO A 56 -4.48 12.15 -9.25
N VAL A 57 -4.75 13.09 -8.35
CA VAL A 57 -5.92 13.07 -7.47
C VAL A 57 -6.78 14.31 -7.67
N THR A 58 -8.10 14.14 -7.63
CA THR A 58 -9.09 15.23 -7.74
C THR A 58 -10.16 15.10 -6.67
N GLY A 59 -10.90 16.18 -6.39
CA GLY A 59 -12.02 16.20 -5.45
C GLY A 59 -11.89 17.25 -4.35
N ASP A 60 -12.70 17.12 -3.30
CA ASP A 60 -12.59 17.90 -2.07
C ASP A 60 -11.75 17.13 -1.05
N LEU A 61 -10.48 17.54 -0.92
CA LEU A 61 -9.49 16.82 -0.12
C LEU A 61 -9.49 17.23 1.37
N GLN A 62 -10.55 17.90 1.82
CA GLN A 62 -10.78 18.21 3.21
C GLN A 62 -11.52 17.06 3.91
N VAL A 63 -11.44 17.00 5.25
CA VAL A 63 -12.17 16.01 6.04
C VAL A 63 -13.67 16.12 5.79
N GLY A 64 -14.31 14.99 5.48
CA GLY A 64 -15.71 14.90 5.07
C GLY A 64 -15.92 15.05 3.55
N GLY A 65 -14.91 15.49 2.81
CA GLY A 65 -14.90 15.55 1.36
C GLY A 65 -14.59 14.20 0.70
N THR A 66 -14.48 14.21 -0.62
CA THR A 66 -14.24 13.03 -1.45
C THR A 66 -13.04 13.21 -2.37
N PHE A 67 -12.33 12.12 -2.66
CA PHE A 67 -11.22 12.09 -3.60
C PHE A 67 -11.45 11.03 -4.69
N GLN A 68 -10.78 11.23 -5.82
CA GLN A 68 -10.72 10.28 -6.93
C GLN A 68 -9.30 10.23 -7.49
N LEU A 69 -8.69 9.04 -7.49
CA LEU A 69 -7.42 8.78 -8.17
C LEU A 69 -7.69 8.49 -9.65
N ALA A 70 -6.90 9.08 -10.55
CA ALA A 70 -7.08 8.90 -11.99
C ALA A 70 -6.94 7.42 -12.38
N GLY A 71 -7.96 6.86 -13.03
CA GLY A 71 -7.98 5.46 -13.48
C GLY A 71 -8.02 4.42 -12.35
N ASN A 72 -8.23 4.82 -11.09
CA ASN A 72 -8.17 3.95 -9.93
C ASN A 72 -9.33 4.25 -8.95
N ALA A 73 -9.24 3.81 -7.70
CA ALA A 73 -10.31 3.99 -6.73
C ALA A 73 -10.45 5.45 -6.26
N GLY A 74 -11.69 5.82 -5.92
CA GLY A 74 -11.99 7.00 -5.14
C GLY A 74 -12.47 6.64 -3.73
N GLY A 75 -12.81 7.66 -2.96
CA GLY A 75 -13.34 7.49 -1.61
C GLY A 75 -13.58 8.81 -0.89
N ALA A 76 -13.77 8.74 0.42
CA ALA A 76 -14.00 9.89 1.29
C ALA A 76 -12.81 10.10 2.23
N VAL A 77 -12.50 11.36 2.54
CA VAL A 77 -11.50 11.72 3.55
C VAL A 77 -12.13 11.66 4.93
N LEU A 78 -11.80 10.62 5.70
CA LEU A 78 -12.44 10.33 6.98
C LEU A 78 -11.75 11.02 8.15
N ALA A 79 -10.42 11.15 8.10
CA ALA A 79 -9.65 11.93 9.05
C ALA A 79 -8.33 12.41 8.42
N CYS A 80 -7.91 13.61 8.80
CA CYS A 80 -6.63 14.19 8.40
C CYS A 80 -6.04 14.94 9.60
N VAL A 81 -5.01 14.37 10.20
CA VAL A 81 -4.22 14.99 11.28
C VAL A 81 -2.87 15.36 10.67
N PRO A 82 -2.61 16.66 10.41
CA PRO A 82 -1.40 17.12 9.72
C PRO A 82 -0.12 16.51 10.30
N GLY A 83 0.72 15.98 9.41
CA GLY A 83 2.00 15.35 9.74
C GLY A 83 1.92 14.00 10.46
N ARG A 84 0.72 13.45 10.72
CA ARG A 84 0.56 12.29 11.60
C ARG A 84 -0.36 11.20 11.06
N VAL A 85 -1.57 11.53 10.62
CA VAL A 85 -2.57 10.51 10.24
C VAL A 85 -3.39 10.96 9.05
N LEU A 86 -3.39 10.17 7.99
CA LEU A 86 -4.38 10.24 6.92
C LEU A 86 -5.23 8.97 6.95
N ARG A 87 -6.56 9.14 6.99
CA ARG A 87 -7.51 8.03 6.95
C ARG A 87 -8.57 8.30 5.91
N VAL A 88 -8.73 7.38 4.97
CA VAL A 88 -9.63 7.50 3.83
C VAL A 88 -10.40 6.21 3.62
N SER A 89 -11.61 6.28 3.07
CA SER A 89 -12.24 5.10 2.46
C SER A 89 -11.63 4.86 1.08
N TYR A 90 -11.68 3.63 0.56
CA TYR A 90 -11.01 3.27 -0.69
C TYR A 90 -11.82 2.26 -1.50
N GLY A 91 -12.38 2.67 -2.64
CA GLY A 91 -13.21 1.81 -3.51
C GLY A 91 -14.59 1.47 -2.95
N GLY A 92 -14.90 1.91 -1.72
CA GLY A 92 -16.16 1.73 -1.04
C GLY A 92 -16.09 2.29 0.39
N PRO A 93 -17.23 2.48 1.08
CA PRO A 93 -17.26 3.10 2.40
C PRO A 93 -16.73 2.20 3.52
N SER A 94 -16.76 0.88 3.34
CA SER A 94 -16.34 -0.13 4.33
C SER A 94 -14.90 -0.61 4.16
N SER A 95 -14.24 -0.21 3.07
CA SER A 95 -12.83 -0.46 2.81
C SER A 95 -12.03 0.79 3.17
N VAL A 96 -11.09 0.68 4.11
CA VAL A 96 -10.44 1.83 4.75
C VAL A 96 -8.93 1.73 4.70
N VAL A 97 -8.29 2.80 4.23
CA VAL A 97 -6.85 2.98 4.25
C VAL A 97 -6.47 3.96 5.36
N VAL A 98 -5.43 3.63 6.12
CA VAL A 98 -4.83 4.49 7.15
C VAL A 98 -3.33 4.56 6.91
N ALA A 99 -2.80 5.76 6.75
CA ALA A 99 -1.37 6.05 6.79
C ALA A 99 -1.07 6.83 8.08
N ARG A 100 -0.16 6.30 8.91
CA ARG A 100 0.29 6.92 10.16
C ARG A 100 1.78 7.16 10.11
N LEU A 101 2.18 8.38 10.40
CA LEU A 101 3.57 8.82 10.46
C LEU A 101 3.96 9.07 11.92
N ASP A 102 5.04 8.43 12.32
CA ASP A 102 5.70 8.65 13.61
C ASP A 102 7.18 8.97 13.39
N PRO A 103 7.81 9.76 14.28
CA PRO A 103 9.24 10.02 14.20
C PRO A 103 10.05 8.72 14.20
N GLY A 104 10.93 8.58 13.21
CA GLY A 104 11.85 7.47 13.06
C GLY A 104 13.23 7.74 13.65
N VAL A 105 14.14 6.79 13.46
CA VAL A 105 15.55 6.93 13.87
C VAL A 105 16.23 8.06 13.10
N ASN A 106 17.19 8.74 13.75
CA ASN A 106 17.99 9.82 13.14
C ASN A 106 17.16 10.96 12.50
N GLY A 107 15.94 11.20 12.98
CA GLY A 107 15.04 12.23 12.43
C GLY A 107 14.25 11.79 11.21
N GLY A 108 14.38 10.54 10.77
CA GLY A 108 13.57 9.96 9.70
C GLY A 108 12.10 9.74 10.09
N THR A 109 11.41 8.90 9.33
CA THR A 109 9.97 8.66 9.51
C THR A 109 9.66 7.17 9.52
N THR A 110 8.86 6.72 10.48
CA THR A 110 8.22 5.41 10.42
C THR A 110 6.81 5.58 9.87
N LEU A 111 6.55 4.98 8.70
CA LEU A 111 5.20 4.85 8.15
C LEU A 111 4.61 3.52 8.62
N THR A 112 3.47 3.59 9.31
CA THR A 112 2.55 2.46 9.44
C THR A 112 1.41 2.67 8.46
N PHE A 113 1.27 1.77 7.50
CA PHE A 113 0.18 1.77 6.54
C PHE A 113 -0.71 0.55 6.73
N GLU A 114 -2.02 0.78 6.74
CA GLU A 114 -3.04 -0.23 7.01
C GLU A 114 -4.14 -0.12 5.95
N HIS A 115 -4.50 -1.24 5.31
CA HIS A 115 -5.68 -1.34 4.46
C HIS A 115 -6.59 -2.45 5.00
N THR A 116 -7.81 -2.07 5.38
CA THR A 116 -8.81 -2.99 5.93
C THR A 116 -9.94 -3.15 4.93
N VAL A 117 -10.14 -4.39 4.47
CA VAL A 117 -11.14 -4.76 3.44
C VAL A 117 -12.14 -5.73 4.06
N PRO A 118 -13.47 -5.53 3.91
CA PRO A 118 -14.47 -6.42 4.47
C PRO A 118 -14.26 -7.88 4.03
N LEU A 119 -14.49 -8.83 4.95
CA LEU A 119 -14.22 -10.25 4.71
C LEU A 119 -15.11 -10.80 3.58
N THR A 120 -16.33 -10.31 3.42
CA THR A 120 -17.20 -10.66 2.28
C THR A 120 -16.61 -10.25 0.93
N MET A 121 -15.79 -9.20 0.88
CA MET A 121 -15.08 -8.79 -0.33
C MET A 121 -13.76 -9.56 -0.48
N ALA A 122 -13.02 -9.76 0.61
CA ALA A 122 -11.72 -10.42 0.60
C ALA A 122 -11.80 -11.95 0.47
N GLY A 123 -12.93 -12.55 0.84
CA GLY A 123 -13.17 -14.00 0.88
C GLY A 123 -12.51 -14.68 2.09
N SER A 124 -11.20 -14.52 2.24
CA SER A 124 -10.40 -15.06 3.35
C SER A 124 -9.14 -14.21 3.55
N GLY A 125 -8.29 -14.57 4.50
CA GLY A 125 -6.97 -13.92 4.68
C GLY A 125 -6.12 -13.88 3.42
N ALA A 126 -6.27 -14.86 2.53
CA ALA A 126 -5.58 -14.91 1.24
C ALA A 126 -5.97 -13.74 0.31
N GLY A 127 -7.15 -13.15 0.51
CA GLY A 127 -7.58 -11.92 -0.17
C GLY A 127 -6.64 -10.73 0.05
N ALA A 128 -5.81 -10.75 1.10
CA ALA A 128 -4.74 -9.78 1.32
C ALA A 128 -3.81 -9.64 0.10
N LEU A 129 -3.52 -10.74 -0.62
CA LEU A 129 -2.63 -10.73 -1.78
C LEU A 129 -3.18 -9.95 -2.99
N SER A 130 -4.47 -9.61 -3.00
CA SER A 130 -5.05 -8.76 -4.06
C SER A 130 -4.65 -7.28 -3.96
N VAL A 131 -4.18 -6.82 -2.80
CA VAL A 131 -3.87 -5.40 -2.53
C VAL A 131 -2.50 -5.19 -1.90
N ALA A 132 -2.02 -6.15 -1.08
CA ALA A 132 -0.82 -5.96 -0.28
C ALA A 132 0.46 -5.73 -1.11
N PRO A 133 0.71 -6.49 -2.21
CA PRO A 133 1.89 -6.26 -3.04
C PRO A 133 1.89 -4.87 -3.69
N ALA A 134 0.74 -4.43 -4.24
CA ALA A 134 0.61 -3.11 -4.84
C ALA A 134 0.89 -1.99 -3.83
N TRP A 135 0.35 -2.09 -2.61
CA TRP A 135 0.64 -1.11 -1.57
C TRP A 135 2.11 -1.07 -1.17
N GLU A 136 2.75 -2.23 -1.09
CA GLU A 136 4.17 -2.28 -0.80
C GLU A 136 5.02 -1.69 -1.93
N MET A 137 4.68 -1.94 -3.19
CA MET A 137 5.30 -1.30 -4.35
C MET A 137 5.20 0.24 -4.25
N SER A 138 4.01 0.77 -3.91
CA SER A 138 3.82 2.22 -3.73
C SER A 138 4.65 2.77 -2.56
N VAL A 139 4.73 2.04 -1.44
CA VAL A 139 5.52 2.45 -0.27
C VAL A 139 7.02 2.54 -0.59
N VAL A 140 7.54 1.58 -1.36
CA VAL A 140 8.90 1.65 -1.89
C VAL A 140 9.07 2.79 -2.88
N GLY A 141 8.12 2.96 -3.80
CA GLY A 141 8.14 4.04 -4.79
C GLY A 141 8.18 5.43 -4.14
N LEU A 142 7.44 5.60 -3.04
CA LEU A 142 7.52 6.81 -2.21
C LEU A 142 8.94 7.03 -1.65
N GLY A 143 9.60 5.97 -1.18
CA GLY A 143 10.98 6.05 -0.69
C GLY A 143 11.96 6.54 -1.76
N LEU A 144 11.85 6.01 -2.99
CA LEU A 144 12.64 6.46 -4.14
C LEU A 144 12.35 7.92 -4.51
N PHE A 145 11.07 8.30 -4.54
CA PHE A 145 10.67 9.68 -4.79
C PHE A 145 11.27 10.65 -3.75
N LEU A 146 11.23 10.28 -2.48
CA LEU A 146 11.79 11.07 -1.38
C LEU A 146 13.33 11.17 -1.43
N ALA A 147 14.01 10.14 -1.97
CA ALA A 147 15.44 10.17 -2.23
C ALA A 147 15.84 11.02 -3.44
N GLY A 148 14.87 11.50 -4.22
CA GLY A 148 15.09 12.25 -5.46
C GLY A 148 15.27 11.36 -6.70
N ASP A 149 15.10 10.04 -6.57
CA ASP A 149 15.12 9.07 -7.66
C ASP A 149 13.77 9.09 -8.38
N PHE A 150 13.52 10.19 -9.10
CA PHE A 150 12.27 10.44 -9.82
C PHE A 150 12.13 9.54 -11.04
N VAL A 151 10.94 8.96 -11.22
CA VAL A 151 10.56 8.27 -12.44
C VAL A 151 9.49 9.10 -13.14
N GLU A 152 9.73 9.45 -14.41
CA GLU A 152 8.88 10.40 -15.14
C GLU A 152 7.43 9.94 -15.28
N ASP A 153 7.19 8.62 -15.33
CA ASP A 153 5.87 8.01 -15.43
C ASP A 153 5.73 6.89 -14.38
N PRO A 154 4.98 7.12 -13.28
CA PRO A 154 4.72 6.11 -12.25
C PRO A 154 4.06 4.83 -12.80
N VAL A 155 3.18 4.95 -13.79
CA VAL A 155 2.49 3.79 -14.40
C VAL A 155 3.49 2.95 -15.18
N HIS A 156 4.36 3.59 -15.96
CA HIS A 156 5.41 2.88 -16.69
C HIS A 156 6.43 2.23 -15.73
N TRP A 157 6.71 2.87 -14.61
CA TRP A 157 7.61 2.34 -13.60
C TRP A 157 7.07 1.08 -12.93
N GLU A 158 5.79 1.07 -12.56
CA GLU A 158 5.12 -0.09 -11.95
C GLU A 158 5.19 -1.32 -12.87
N ALA A 159 5.08 -1.11 -14.19
CA ALA A 159 5.19 -2.18 -15.18
C ALA A 159 6.64 -2.60 -15.50
N SER A 160 7.65 -1.91 -14.97
CA SER A 160 9.04 -2.16 -15.32
C SER A 160 9.51 -3.56 -14.88
N PRO A 161 10.44 -4.21 -15.60
CA PRO A 161 10.96 -5.52 -15.20
C PRO A 161 11.58 -5.55 -13.80
N GLY A 162 12.16 -4.41 -13.35
CA GLY A 162 12.68 -4.28 -12.00
C GLY A 162 11.58 -4.33 -10.95
N MET A 163 10.48 -3.61 -11.19
CA MET A 163 9.34 -3.61 -10.29
C MET A 163 8.60 -4.94 -10.27
N GLN A 164 8.41 -5.60 -11.42
CA GLN A 164 7.79 -6.93 -11.44
C GLN A 164 8.61 -7.97 -10.65
N ARG A 165 9.95 -7.92 -10.72
CA ARG A 165 10.81 -8.77 -9.87
C ARG A 165 10.62 -8.45 -8.38
N PHE A 166 10.55 -7.17 -8.02
CA PHE A 166 10.25 -6.78 -6.65
C PHE A 166 8.85 -7.25 -6.22
N ALA A 167 7.84 -7.11 -7.08
CA ALA A 167 6.48 -7.56 -6.83
C ALA A 167 6.45 -9.07 -6.57
N ARG A 168 7.18 -9.87 -7.35
CA ARG A 168 7.29 -11.31 -7.08
C ARG A 168 7.86 -11.60 -5.70
N LEU A 169 8.95 -10.95 -5.35
CA LEU A 169 9.57 -11.06 -4.02
C LEU A 169 8.61 -10.61 -2.89
N SER A 170 7.85 -9.53 -3.12
CA SER A 170 6.83 -9.03 -2.19
C SER A 170 5.69 -10.04 -2.02
N ILE A 171 5.19 -10.64 -3.12
CA ILE A 171 4.14 -11.67 -3.09
C ILE A 171 4.58 -12.86 -2.24
N ASP A 172 5.79 -13.37 -2.45
CA ASP A 172 6.32 -14.49 -1.66
C ASP A 172 6.39 -14.12 -0.17
N ALA A 173 6.81 -12.90 0.16
CA ALA A 173 6.86 -12.40 1.54
C ALA A 173 5.48 -12.21 2.18
N TRP A 174 4.49 -11.74 1.42
CA TRP A 174 3.11 -11.61 1.87
C TRP A 174 2.42 -12.97 2.02
N ALA A 175 2.75 -13.96 1.18
CA ALA A 175 2.25 -15.32 1.32
C ALA A 175 2.66 -15.91 2.67
N VAL A 176 3.91 -15.70 3.09
CA VAL A 176 4.39 -16.06 4.45
C VAL A 176 3.61 -15.33 5.54
N ALA A 177 3.27 -14.05 5.34
CA ALA A 177 2.47 -13.30 6.31
C ALA A 177 1.03 -13.81 6.41
N VAL A 178 0.41 -14.20 5.28
CA VAL A 178 -0.91 -14.84 5.25
C VAL A 178 -0.86 -16.19 5.96
N GLU A 179 0.14 -17.04 5.66
CA GLU A 179 0.30 -18.35 6.31
C GLU A 179 0.40 -18.20 7.84
N ARG A 180 1.24 -17.28 8.33
CA ARG A 180 1.40 -16.97 9.76
C ARG A 180 0.13 -16.43 10.43
N SER A 181 -0.78 -15.83 9.66
CA SER A 181 -2.03 -15.31 10.21
C SER A 181 -3.04 -16.42 10.51
N GLU A 182 -2.86 -17.61 9.92
CA GLU A 182 -3.80 -18.75 10.05
C GLU A 182 -5.24 -18.41 9.63
N THR A 183 -5.42 -17.42 8.74
CA THR A 183 -6.73 -16.91 8.31
C THR A 183 -7.16 -17.36 6.90
N ALA A 184 -6.40 -18.27 6.29
CA ALA A 184 -6.72 -18.88 5.01
C ALA A 184 -6.19 -20.32 4.93
N SER A 185 -6.89 -21.17 4.17
CA SER A 185 -6.40 -22.52 3.86
C SER A 185 -5.24 -22.48 2.85
N ALA A 186 -4.46 -23.56 2.80
CA ALA A 186 -3.36 -23.70 1.84
C ALA A 186 -3.83 -23.64 0.37
N ILE A 187 -5.06 -24.11 0.08
CA ILE A 187 -5.63 -24.06 -1.27
C ILE A 187 -5.96 -22.61 -1.66
N GLU A 188 -6.61 -21.86 -0.77
CA GLU A 188 -6.92 -20.44 -1.00
C GLU A 188 -5.64 -19.61 -1.15
N LEU A 189 -4.64 -19.85 -0.31
CA LEU A 189 -3.35 -19.17 -0.39
C LEU A 189 -2.66 -19.45 -1.73
N SER A 190 -2.57 -20.71 -2.15
CA SER A 190 -1.96 -21.08 -3.43
C SER A 190 -2.65 -20.42 -4.62
N ALA A 191 -3.99 -20.42 -4.65
CA ALA A 191 -4.76 -19.75 -5.69
C ALA A 191 -4.54 -18.23 -5.69
N ALA A 192 -4.52 -17.60 -4.52
CA ALA A 192 -4.30 -16.17 -4.38
C ALA A 192 -2.87 -15.75 -4.80
N VAL A 193 -1.85 -16.56 -4.49
CA VAL A 193 -0.48 -16.34 -4.98
C VAL A 193 -0.42 -16.36 -6.50
N ALA A 194 -1.02 -17.37 -7.14
CA ALA A 194 -1.04 -17.47 -8.60
C ALA A 194 -1.75 -16.27 -9.24
N ALA A 195 -2.91 -15.85 -8.70
CA ALA A 195 -3.63 -14.67 -9.16
C ALA A 195 -2.83 -13.38 -8.98
N SER A 196 -2.17 -13.24 -7.82
CA SER A 196 -1.34 -12.07 -7.50
C SER A 196 -0.12 -11.96 -8.40
N ILE A 197 0.53 -13.08 -8.76
CA ILE A 197 1.64 -13.09 -9.72
C ILE A 197 1.15 -12.65 -11.10
N ALA A 198 0.03 -13.21 -11.57
CA ALA A 198 -0.55 -12.83 -12.86
C ALA A 198 -0.92 -11.33 -12.92
N GLN A 199 -1.28 -10.73 -11.79
CA GLN A 199 -1.63 -9.32 -11.70
C GLN A 199 -0.43 -8.38 -11.64
N PHE A 200 0.59 -8.68 -10.81
CA PHE A 200 1.66 -7.73 -10.49
C PHE A 200 3.05 -8.10 -11.04
N ALA A 201 3.25 -9.35 -11.42
CA ALA A 201 4.52 -9.84 -11.94
C ALA A 201 4.34 -10.81 -13.13
N PRO A 202 3.51 -10.48 -14.14
CA PRO A 202 3.15 -11.40 -15.22
C PRO A 202 4.35 -11.86 -16.08
N ASP A 203 5.40 -11.04 -16.16
CA ASP A 203 6.59 -11.32 -16.96
C ASP A 203 7.74 -11.93 -16.14
N THR A 204 7.51 -12.17 -14.84
CA THR A 204 8.51 -12.79 -13.95
C THR A 204 8.24 -14.29 -13.86
N PRO A 205 9.25 -15.16 -14.11
CA PRO A 205 9.10 -16.60 -14.04
C PRO A 205 8.78 -17.12 -12.63
#